data_AF-A0AA40EL49-F1
#
_entry.id   AF-A0AA40EL49-F1
#
_cell.length_a   1.000
_cell.length_b   1.000
_cell.length_c   1.000
_cell.angle_alpha   90.00
_cell.angle_beta   90.00
_cell.angle_gamma   90.00
#
_symmetry.space_group_name_H-M   'P 1'
#
loop_
_entity.id
_entity.type
_entity.pdbx_description
1 polymer ?
#
loop_
_entity_poly.entity_id
_entity_poly.type
_entity_poly.pdbx_seq_one_letter_code
_entity_poly.pdbx_strand_id
1 'polypeptide(L)'
;MGFGLNKHKSSHSSHGKQKESSRTHKASSRSARGHASGSGDDDAVSFLFVVNEFEFDDNQKGYDQWLNYTPPSEPDAYDHEFAGSVFRYHNGVVSPAPEFEWTREDLGGGRRGPGCIARRNPEYDQYVTMYPERVLEIYNDIPMHNGWPPQYREHSVFACSPFLPIIVMPGDASLGSFARRGCECGEEHLPDIDGWRLLHFMHDNGVSRATDEARGLPYVGGRRPSWMPALVPQAFENRVPGTIHSLPASRGLSGELPIVLALMAFHGARGHASDVFTNARWHRNQWRGPPDGQAHYPATDDPPRGFLVHVSLDLVPEDIPAEHFSGLQEDERDRISTLLWDGVLIQG
;
A
#
# COMPACT_ATOMS: atom_id res chain seq x y z
N MET A 1 -44.65 -57.26 3.94
CA MET A 1 -43.58 -58.10 3.36
C MET A 1 -44.18 -58.94 2.26
N GLY A 2 -43.58 -58.95 1.06
CA GLY A 2 -43.77 -60.01 0.07
C GLY A 2 -44.79 -59.81 -1.06
N PHE A 3 -44.45 -58.99 -2.06
CA PHE A 3 -44.93 -59.10 -3.45
C PHE A 3 -43.76 -58.58 -4.32
N GLY A 4 -43.34 -59.12 -5.46
CA GLY A 4 -43.80 -60.18 -6.33
C GLY A 4 -43.02 -59.93 -7.64
N LEU A 5 -42.14 -60.84 -8.04
CA LEU A 5 -41.35 -60.74 -9.27
C LEU A 5 -42.23 -61.11 -10.46
N ASN A 6 -42.30 -60.24 -11.47
CA ASN A 6 -42.69 -60.64 -12.82
C ASN A 6 -41.83 -59.91 -13.86
N LYS A 7 -41.07 -60.72 -14.61
CA LYS A 7 -40.40 -60.34 -15.87
C LYS A 7 -41.38 -60.60 -17.01
N HIS A 8 -41.57 -59.63 -17.91
CA HIS A 8 -41.87 -59.90 -19.30
C HIS A 8 -41.08 -58.95 -20.22
N LYS A 9 -40.56 -59.55 -21.29
CA LYS A 9 -39.73 -58.98 -22.35
C LYS A 9 -40.61 -58.43 -23.49
N SER A 10 -39.92 -57.66 -24.34
CA SER A 10 -40.20 -57.35 -25.76
C SER A 10 -41.23 -56.25 -26.01
N SER A 11 -41.15 -55.39 -27.03
CA SER A 11 -40.08 -54.81 -27.87
C SER A 11 -40.86 -54.01 -28.94
N HIS A 12 -40.40 -52.81 -29.31
CA HIS A 12 -40.31 -52.29 -30.69
C HIS A 12 -40.41 -50.76 -30.76
N SER A 13 -39.38 -50.18 -31.39
CA SER A 13 -39.39 -49.11 -32.41
C SER A 13 -40.02 -47.74 -32.02
N SER A 14 -39.53 -46.57 -32.44
CA SER A 14 -38.52 -46.20 -33.43
C SER A 14 -38.25 -44.70 -33.35
N HIS A 15 -37.09 -44.31 -33.89
CA HIS A 15 -36.73 -43.04 -34.55
C HIS A 15 -36.60 -41.72 -33.78
N GLY A 16 -35.33 -41.31 -33.68
CA GLY A 16 -34.87 -39.93 -33.52
C GLY A 16 -33.34 -39.86 -33.64
N LYS A 17 -32.80 -40.18 -34.81
CA LYS A 17 -31.36 -40.04 -35.11
C LYS A 17 -31.06 -38.59 -35.51
N GLN A 18 -30.15 -37.92 -34.83
CA GLN A 18 -29.15 -37.10 -35.50
C GLN A 18 -27.79 -37.33 -34.86
N LYS A 19 -26.88 -37.86 -35.69
CA LYS A 19 -25.50 -38.18 -35.40
C LYS A 19 -24.64 -36.96 -35.69
N GLU A 20 -23.68 -36.73 -34.80
CA GLU A 20 -22.42 -36.05 -35.08
C GLU A 20 -21.72 -36.62 -36.31
N SER A 21 -21.03 -35.76 -37.05
CA SER A 21 -19.71 -36.11 -37.56
C SER A 21 -18.84 -34.87 -37.68
N SER A 22 -17.78 -34.91 -36.90
CA SER A 22 -16.58 -34.09 -36.92
C SER A 22 -15.90 -34.04 -38.30
N ARG A 23 -15.39 -32.86 -38.68
CA ARG A 23 -14.10 -32.74 -39.37
C ARG A 23 -13.36 -31.48 -38.92
N THR A 24 -12.17 -31.74 -38.39
CA THR A 24 -11.11 -30.86 -37.92
C THR A 24 -10.22 -30.40 -39.08
N HIS A 25 -9.92 -29.10 -39.18
CA HIS A 25 -8.66 -28.49 -39.66
C HIS A 25 -8.67 -27.03 -39.14
N LYS A 26 -8.04 -26.70 -38.01
CA LYS A 26 -6.62 -26.31 -37.80
C LYS A 26 -6.23 -24.95 -38.41
N ALA A 27 -6.00 -23.99 -37.49
CA ALA A 27 -5.08 -22.84 -37.49
C ALA A 27 -5.42 -21.55 -38.28
N SER A 28 -5.71 -20.47 -37.54
CA SER A 28 -4.78 -19.36 -37.23
C SER A 28 -5.60 -18.10 -36.85
N SER A 29 -5.76 -17.81 -35.56
CA SER A 29 -5.01 -16.76 -34.86
C SER A 29 -4.98 -15.41 -35.59
N ARG A 30 -5.91 -14.52 -35.22
CA ARG A 30 -5.58 -13.11 -34.98
C ARG A 30 -6.32 -12.64 -33.74
N SER A 31 -5.65 -12.85 -32.61
CA SER A 31 -5.91 -12.18 -31.35
C SER A 31 -5.94 -10.67 -31.57
N ALA A 32 -7.01 -10.00 -31.18
CA ALA A 32 -6.92 -8.60 -30.79
C ALA A 32 -6.20 -8.53 -29.43
N ARG A 33 -4.88 -8.78 -29.47
CA ARG A 33 -3.95 -8.30 -28.46
C ARG A 33 -3.85 -6.80 -28.71
N GLY A 34 -4.60 -6.01 -27.95
CA GLY A 34 -4.26 -4.61 -27.72
C GLY A 34 -3.02 -4.56 -26.83
N HIS A 35 -1.86 -4.97 -27.37
CA HIS A 35 -0.61 -4.41 -26.91
C HIS A 35 -0.58 -3.00 -27.48
N ALA A 36 -0.63 -2.01 -26.59
CA ALA A 36 -0.09 -0.70 -26.90
C ALA A 36 1.41 -0.89 -27.17
N SER A 37 1.76 -1.13 -28.43
CA SER A 37 3.10 -0.90 -28.95
C SER A 37 3.14 0.56 -29.38
N GLY A 38 3.30 1.45 -28.40
CA GLY A 38 3.74 2.82 -28.60
C GLY A 38 5.21 2.89 -28.21
N SER A 39 6.06 3.20 -29.17
CA SER A 39 7.45 3.59 -28.93
C SER A 39 7.49 4.93 -28.23
N GLY A 40 8.04 4.97 -27.02
CA GLY A 40 8.30 6.18 -26.25
C GLY A 40 8.51 5.78 -24.80
N ASP A 41 9.68 6.10 -24.27
CA ASP A 41 10.18 5.87 -22.91
C ASP A 41 9.42 6.71 -21.85
N ASP A 42 8.11 6.92 -22.05
CA ASP A 42 7.47 8.21 -21.72
C ASP A 42 6.32 8.13 -20.71
N ASP A 43 6.21 7.05 -19.93
CA ASP A 43 5.31 6.99 -18.75
C ASP A 43 5.80 5.93 -17.73
N ALA A 44 7.11 5.91 -17.48
CA ALA A 44 7.68 5.05 -16.44
C ALA A 44 7.29 5.58 -15.05
N VAL A 45 6.33 4.92 -14.38
CA VAL A 45 5.94 5.30 -13.01
C VAL A 45 7.05 4.92 -12.04
N SER A 46 7.62 5.93 -11.38
CA SER A 46 8.67 5.78 -10.36
C SER A 46 8.31 6.57 -9.10
N PHE A 47 8.50 5.98 -7.93
CA PHE A 47 8.34 6.66 -6.65
C PHE A 47 9.24 6.07 -5.57
N LEU A 48 9.56 6.89 -4.58
CA LEU A 48 10.28 6.48 -3.37
C LEU A 48 9.28 6.27 -2.26
N PHE A 49 9.55 5.31 -1.38
CA PHE A 49 8.74 5.13 -0.18
C PHE A 49 9.56 4.57 0.97
N VAL A 50 9.06 4.79 2.17
CA VAL A 50 9.53 4.15 3.40
C VAL A 50 8.34 3.76 4.25
N VAL A 51 8.51 2.66 5.00
CA VAL A 51 7.53 2.16 5.97
C VAL A 51 8.21 2.07 7.32
N ASN A 52 7.78 2.90 8.26
CA ASN A 52 8.25 2.89 9.63
C ASN A 52 7.20 2.25 10.53
N GLU A 53 7.61 1.40 11.45
CA GLU A 53 6.70 0.78 12.41
C GLU A 53 6.65 1.58 13.69
N PHE A 54 5.45 1.96 14.13
CA PHE A 54 5.26 2.69 15.38
C PHE A 54 5.51 1.78 16.58
N GLU A 55 6.15 2.36 17.59
CA GLU A 55 6.25 1.84 18.94
C GLU A 55 5.65 2.88 19.89
N PHE A 56 4.75 2.43 20.75
CA PHE A 56 4.04 3.30 21.69
C PHE A 56 3.82 2.56 23.00
N ASP A 57 3.65 3.34 24.06
CA ASP A 57 3.42 2.82 25.41
C ASP A 57 2.05 2.11 25.48
N ASP A 58 2.06 0.81 25.79
CA ASP A 58 0.86 -0.01 25.96
C ASP A 58 -0.10 0.55 27.05
N ASN A 59 0.40 1.37 27.97
CA ASN A 59 -0.42 2.03 29.00
C ASN A 59 -1.20 3.24 28.46
N GLN A 60 -0.84 3.75 27.29
CA GLN A 60 -1.45 4.91 26.64
C GLN A 60 -2.36 4.52 25.46
N LYS A 61 -2.68 3.23 25.32
CA LYS A 61 -3.63 2.75 24.31
C LYS A 61 -5.03 3.32 24.54
N GLY A 62 -5.70 3.66 23.43
CA GLY A 62 -7.09 4.07 23.43
C GLY A 62 -8.06 2.90 23.39
N TYR A 63 -9.34 3.19 23.57
CA TYR A 63 -10.43 2.26 23.39
C TYR A 63 -11.54 2.91 22.58
N ASP A 64 -12.12 2.15 21.65
CA ASP A 64 -13.38 2.56 21.03
C ASP A 64 -14.59 2.26 21.94
N GLN A 65 -15.78 2.65 21.48
CA GLN A 65 -17.03 2.42 22.21
C GLN A 65 -17.42 0.95 22.37
N TRP A 66 -16.73 0.03 21.68
CA TRP A 66 -16.91 -1.41 21.77
C TRP A 66 -15.74 -2.10 22.48
N LEU A 67 -14.87 -1.32 23.13
CA LEU A 67 -13.69 -1.79 23.88
C LEU A 67 -12.61 -2.46 23.01
N ASN A 68 -12.58 -2.20 21.70
CA ASN A 68 -11.41 -2.55 20.90
C ASN A 68 -10.26 -1.61 21.25
N TYR A 69 -9.04 -2.15 21.33
CA TYR A 69 -7.86 -1.30 21.44
C TYR A 69 -7.73 -0.41 20.22
N THR A 70 -7.49 0.87 20.44
CA THR A 70 -7.14 1.83 19.39
C THR A 70 -5.73 2.36 19.65
N PRO A 71 -5.01 2.80 18.60
CA PRO A 71 -3.77 3.51 18.79
C PRO A 71 -3.95 4.72 19.72
N PRO A 72 -2.87 5.19 20.35
CA PRO A 72 -2.94 6.36 21.21
C PRO A 72 -3.52 7.57 20.46
N SER A 73 -4.37 8.32 21.16
CA SER A 73 -4.89 9.59 20.66
C SER A 73 -3.90 10.74 20.84
N GLU A 74 -2.98 10.61 21.79
CA GLU A 74 -2.00 11.64 22.12
C GLU A 74 -0.69 11.40 21.37
N PRO A 75 -0.01 12.45 20.89
CA PRO A 75 1.18 12.33 20.05
C PRO A 75 2.39 11.89 20.88
N ASP A 76 2.45 12.39 22.12
CA ASP A 76 3.49 12.09 23.09
C ASP A 76 3.47 10.62 23.55
N ALA A 77 2.42 9.87 23.22
CA ALA A 77 2.33 8.44 23.47
C ALA A 77 3.10 7.59 22.45
N TYR A 78 3.45 8.17 21.29
CA TYR A 78 4.27 7.52 20.28
C TYR A 78 5.74 7.67 20.66
N ASP A 79 6.20 6.75 21.50
CA ASP A 79 7.58 6.74 21.99
C ASP A 79 8.55 6.76 20.81
N HIS A 80 8.52 5.72 19.99
CA HIS A 80 9.55 5.39 19.01
C HIS A 80 8.97 4.94 17.66
N GLU A 81 9.81 4.96 16.63
CA GLU A 81 9.50 4.31 15.37
C GLU A 81 10.70 3.46 14.94
N PHE A 82 10.45 2.25 14.47
CA PHE A 82 11.44 1.45 13.78
C PHE A 82 11.51 1.93 12.34
N ALA A 83 12.47 2.82 12.06
CA ALA A 83 12.65 3.38 10.73
C ALA A 83 13.01 2.29 9.71
N GLY A 84 12.25 2.22 8.62
CA GLY A 84 12.50 1.31 7.52
C GLY A 84 13.62 1.78 6.60
N SER A 85 14.07 0.89 5.72
CA SER A 85 14.90 1.31 4.57
C SER A 85 14.03 2.06 3.55
N VAL A 86 14.64 2.99 2.80
CA VAL A 86 13.98 3.62 1.65
C VAL A 86 14.05 2.67 0.46
N PHE A 87 12.92 2.53 -0.23
CA PHE A 87 12.80 1.75 -1.44
C PHE A 87 12.38 2.64 -2.60
N ARG A 88 12.80 2.24 -3.80
CA ARG A 88 12.32 2.76 -5.08
C ARG A 88 11.39 1.73 -5.69
N TYR A 89 10.17 2.13 -6.03
CA TYR A 89 9.36 1.45 -7.02
C TYR A 89 9.65 2.05 -8.39
N HIS A 90 9.91 1.19 -9.37
CA HIS A 90 10.07 1.59 -10.75
C HIS A 90 9.43 0.52 -11.66
N ASN A 91 8.36 0.88 -12.36
CA ASN A 91 7.73 0.01 -13.37
C ASN A 91 7.40 -1.41 -12.88
N GLY A 92 6.83 -1.52 -11.68
CA GLY A 92 6.40 -2.79 -11.10
C GLY A 92 7.49 -3.50 -10.30
N VAL A 93 8.70 -2.94 -10.23
CA VAL A 93 9.82 -3.52 -9.49
C VAL A 93 10.14 -2.65 -8.30
N VAL A 94 10.26 -3.25 -7.12
CA VAL A 94 10.77 -2.60 -5.92
C VAL A 94 12.22 -2.98 -5.69
N SER A 95 13.06 -2.00 -5.40
CA SER A 95 14.47 -2.18 -5.05
C SER A 95 14.86 -1.25 -3.90
N PRO A 96 15.82 -1.64 -3.04
CA PRO A 96 16.41 -0.70 -2.08
C PRO A 96 16.97 0.54 -2.78
N ALA A 97 16.87 1.70 -2.14
CA ALA A 97 17.38 2.97 -2.63
C ALA A 97 18.38 3.56 -1.61
N PRO A 98 19.60 2.98 -1.49
CA PRO A 98 20.57 3.31 -0.45
C PRO A 98 21.13 4.74 -0.54
N GLU A 99 20.94 5.41 -1.67
CA GLU A 99 21.24 6.82 -1.87
C GLU A 99 20.25 7.75 -1.17
N PHE A 100 19.16 7.20 -0.63
CA PHE A 100 18.18 7.91 0.19
C PHE A 100 18.11 7.32 1.60
N GLU A 101 17.70 8.15 2.54
CA GLU A 101 17.39 7.74 3.90
C GLU A 101 16.15 8.44 4.43
N TRP A 102 15.51 7.82 5.42
CA TRP A 102 14.50 8.48 6.21
C TRP A 102 15.16 9.33 7.29
N THR A 103 14.68 10.56 7.43
CA THR A 103 15.18 11.49 8.44
C THR A 103 14.01 12.14 9.15
N ARG A 104 14.24 12.51 10.41
CA ARG A 104 13.33 13.35 11.19
C ARG A 104 14.09 14.52 11.75
N GLU A 105 13.42 15.66 11.83
CA GLU A 105 13.91 16.79 12.61
C GLU A 105 13.81 16.45 14.11
N ASP A 106 14.92 16.61 14.83
CA ASP A 106 14.92 16.56 16.29
C ASP A 106 14.58 17.96 16.82
N LEU A 107 13.36 18.12 17.34
CA LEU A 107 12.88 19.39 17.89
C LEU A 107 13.37 19.63 19.32
N GLY A 108 14.16 18.70 19.87
CA GLY A 108 14.67 18.75 21.23
C GLY A 108 13.60 18.43 22.28
N GLY A 109 14.06 18.09 23.49
CA GLY A 109 13.17 17.76 24.60
C GLY A 109 12.35 16.48 24.38
N GLY A 110 12.82 15.56 23.54
CA GLY A 110 12.15 14.30 23.22
C GLY A 110 11.03 14.43 22.19
N ARG A 111 10.78 15.64 21.65
CA ARG A 111 9.74 15.87 20.63
C ARG A 111 10.27 15.56 19.24
N ARG A 112 9.45 14.86 18.47
CA ARG A 112 9.75 14.49 17.07
C ARG A 112 9.17 15.53 16.15
N GLY A 113 9.99 16.01 15.21
CA GLY A 113 9.52 16.77 14.06
C GLY A 113 8.98 15.84 12.95
N PRO A 114 8.44 16.44 11.89
CA PRO A 114 8.01 15.71 10.71
C PRO A 114 9.18 14.96 10.09
N GLY A 115 8.86 13.79 9.53
CA GLY A 115 9.83 13.02 8.77
C GLY A 115 9.78 13.26 7.27
N CYS A 116 10.87 12.91 6.59
CA CYS A 116 10.96 12.95 5.14
C CYS A 116 12.07 12.02 4.62
N ILE A 117 11.92 11.65 3.36
CA ILE A 117 12.98 10.99 2.60
C ILE A 117 13.99 12.07 2.15
N ALA A 118 15.26 11.84 2.43
CA ALA A 118 16.37 12.74 2.09
C ALA A 118 17.37 12.00 1.21
N ARG A 119 17.95 12.70 0.22
CA ARG A 119 19.05 12.16 -0.58
C ARG A 119 20.37 12.37 0.17
N ARG A 120 21.13 11.30 0.37
CA ARG A 120 22.45 11.35 1.01
C ARG A 120 23.43 12.13 0.15
N ASN A 121 24.27 12.94 0.80
CA ASN A 121 25.37 13.59 0.12
C ASN A 121 26.62 12.68 0.15
N PRO A 122 27.04 12.10 -0.99
CA PRO A 122 28.19 11.20 -1.02
C PRO A 122 29.50 11.89 -0.63
N GLU A 123 29.62 13.20 -0.83
CA GLU A 123 30.78 13.99 -0.38
C GLU A 123 30.85 14.05 1.15
N TYR A 124 29.70 14.26 1.79
CA TYR A 124 29.59 14.21 3.25
C TYR A 124 29.94 12.81 3.78
N ASP A 125 29.35 11.75 3.21
CA ASP A 125 29.59 10.37 3.63
C ASP A 125 31.07 9.97 3.49
N GLN A 126 31.71 10.35 2.38
CA GLN A 126 33.13 10.10 2.14
C GLN A 126 34.01 10.83 3.17
N TYR A 127 33.68 12.08 3.49
CA TYR A 127 34.45 12.87 4.45
C TYR A 127 34.30 12.34 5.87
N VAL A 128 33.08 12.06 6.33
CA VAL A 128 32.82 11.48 7.67
C VAL A 128 33.55 10.14 7.85
N THR A 129 33.64 9.35 6.77
CA THR A 129 34.40 8.10 6.77
C THR A 129 35.92 8.33 6.91
N MET A 130 36.45 9.41 6.32
CA MET A 130 37.89 9.72 6.32
C MET A 130 38.34 10.45 7.60
N TYR A 131 37.50 11.30 8.17
CA TYR A 131 37.82 12.18 9.30
C TYR A 131 36.69 12.19 10.37
N PRO A 132 36.42 11.05 11.03
CA PRO A 132 35.30 10.93 11.98
C PRO A 132 35.43 11.87 13.19
N GLU A 133 36.64 12.28 13.55
CA GLU A 133 36.90 13.22 14.65
C GLU A 133 36.55 14.68 14.30
N ARG A 134 36.33 15.00 13.01
CA ARG A 134 36.09 16.36 12.54
C ARG A 134 34.64 16.65 12.13
N VAL A 135 33.71 15.71 12.37
CA VAL A 135 32.29 15.78 11.93
C VAL A 135 31.63 17.12 12.27
N LEU A 136 31.87 17.66 13.48
CA LEU A 136 31.30 18.93 13.94
C LEU A 136 31.84 20.16 13.19
N GLU A 137 33.04 20.09 12.64
CA GLU A 137 33.65 21.21 11.91
C GLU A 137 33.04 21.39 10.51
N ILE A 138 32.58 20.30 9.89
CA ILE A 138 32.16 20.29 8.48
C ILE A 138 30.66 20.49 8.32
N TYR A 139 29.87 20.38 9.39
CA TYR A 139 28.42 20.54 9.33
C TYR A 139 28.00 21.89 8.70
N ASN A 140 28.87 22.90 8.79
CA ASN A 140 28.65 24.21 8.18
C ASN A 140 29.13 24.32 6.71
N ASP A 141 30.01 23.42 6.26
CA ASP A 141 30.68 23.51 4.95
C ASP A 141 30.10 22.52 3.92
N ILE A 142 29.70 21.32 4.36
CA ILE A 142 29.15 20.27 3.48
C ILE A 142 27.82 19.79 4.09
N PRO A 143 26.68 20.03 3.41
CA PRO A 143 25.39 19.59 3.92
C PRO A 143 25.30 18.06 3.91
N MET A 144 24.70 17.49 4.96
CA MET A 144 24.49 16.04 5.09
C MET A 144 23.61 15.47 3.96
N HIS A 145 22.65 16.26 3.48
CA HIS A 145 21.74 15.90 2.40
C HIS A 145 21.86 16.88 1.24
N ASN A 146 21.72 16.38 0.02
CA ASN A 146 21.79 17.20 -1.20
C ASN A 146 20.46 17.28 -1.96
N GLY A 147 19.35 16.86 -1.34
CA GLY A 147 18.02 16.99 -1.93
C GLY A 147 16.92 16.30 -1.12
N TRP A 148 15.68 16.74 -1.38
CA TRP A 148 14.48 16.26 -0.71
C TRP A 148 13.42 15.98 -1.79
N PRO A 149 13.22 14.71 -2.19
CA PRO A 149 12.22 14.36 -3.17
C PRO A 149 10.83 14.89 -2.75
N PRO A 150 10.06 15.50 -3.66
CA PRO A 150 8.75 16.05 -3.29
C PRO A 150 7.85 14.97 -2.68
N GLN A 151 7.34 15.25 -1.49
CA GLN A 151 6.39 14.36 -0.83
C GLN A 151 5.15 14.25 -1.70
N TYR A 152 4.74 13.01 -1.97
CA TYR A 152 3.48 12.72 -2.60
C TYR A 152 2.39 12.61 -1.53
N ARG A 153 2.53 11.65 -0.61
CA ARG A 153 1.54 11.41 0.43
C ARG A 153 2.10 10.63 1.59
N GLU A 154 1.42 10.73 2.72
CA GLU A 154 1.75 10.03 3.95
C GLU A 154 0.49 9.58 4.67
N HIS A 155 0.52 8.39 5.25
CA HIS A 155 -0.56 7.87 6.08
C HIS A 155 -0.02 7.09 7.28
N SER A 156 -0.74 7.20 8.38
CA SER A 156 -0.65 6.31 9.52
C SER A 156 -1.72 5.23 9.39
N VAL A 157 -1.31 3.97 9.46
CA VAL A 157 -2.20 2.82 9.24
C VAL A 157 -2.02 1.82 10.36
N PHE A 158 -3.11 1.45 11.02
CA PHE A 158 -3.11 0.56 12.17
C PHE A 158 -4.02 -0.64 11.97
N ALA A 159 -3.53 -1.82 12.31
CA ALA A 159 -4.35 -2.97 12.65
C ALA A 159 -4.54 -3.00 14.16
N CYS A 160 -5.79 -3.07 14.60
CA CYS A 160 -6.13 -2.93 16.02
C CYS A 160 -6.51 -4.26 16.65
N SER A 161 -7.48 -4.95 16.06
CA SER A 161 -7.94 -6.26 16.51
C SER A 161 -8.65 -6.98 15.37
N PRO A 162 -8.99 -8.28 15.50
CA PRO A 162 -9.82 -8.97 14.51
C PRO A 162 -11.20 -8.33 14.28
N PHE A 163 -11.69 -7.51 15.23
CA PHE A 163 -13.00 -6.84 15.17
C PHE A 163 -12.92 -5.37 14.74
N LEU A 164 -11.75 -4.74 14.87
CA LEU A 164 -11.41 -3.44 14.29
C LEU A 164 -10.18 -3.63 13.38
N PRO A 165 -10.37 -4.15 12.16
CA PRO A 165 -9.29 -4.80 11.43
C PRO A 165 -8.22 -3.81 10.96
N ILE A 166 -8.60 -2.70 10.32
CA ILE A 166 -7.67 -1.66 9.87
C ILE A 166 -8.33 -0.29 10.00
N ILE A 167 -7.63 0.62 10.68
CA ILE A 167 -7.93 2.05 10.67
C ILE A 167 -6.78 2.83 10.05
N VAL A 168 -7.11 3.95 9.43
CA VAL A 168 -6.19 4.80 8.67
C VAL A 168 -6.39 6.25 9.06
N MET A 169 -5.32 7.02 8.97
CA MET A 169 -5.34 8.46 9.16
C MET A 169 -4.35 9.09 8.18
N PRO A 170 -4.73 10.17 7.47
CA PRO A 170 -3.80 10.95 6.67
C PRO A 170 -2.70 11.55 7.55
N GLY A 171 -1.45 11.48 7.09
CA GLY A 171 -0.30 12.05 7.80
C GLY A 171 0.27 11.18 8.92
N ASP A 172 1.09 11.82 9.75
CA ASP A 172 1.85 11.20 10.84
C ASP A 172 1.13 11.34 12.19
N ALA A 173 0.71 10.21 12.76
CA ALA A 173 0.02 10.16 14.05
C ALA A 173 0.85 10.65 15.23
N SER A 174 2.18 10.59 15.12
CA SER A 174 3.08 10.99 16.20
C SER A 174 3.27 12.51 16.34
N LEU A 175 2.76 13.30 15.40
CA LEU A 175 2.84 14.78 15.46
C LEU A 175 1.60 15.42 16.10
N GLY A 176 0.56 14.62 16.34
CA GLY A 176 -0.71 15.06 16.91
C GLY A 176 -1.63 15.75 15.96
N SER A 177 -2.88 15.94 16.41
CA SER A 177 -3.89 16.60 15.61
C SER A 177 -3.32 17.93 15.06
N PHE A 178 -3.49 18.15 13.75
CA PHE A 178 -3.37 19.45 13.07
C PHE A 178 -2.00 19.96 12.60
N ALA A 179 -0.92 19.17 12.58
CA ALA A 179 0.27 19.59 11.85
C ALA A 179 0.04 19.50 10.32
N ARG A 180 -0.83 20.40 9.82
CA ARG A 180 -0.67 21.02 8.51
C ARG A 180 0.81 21.25 8.35
N ARG A 181 1.45 20.46 7.48
CA ARG A 181 2.67 20.96 6.86
C ARG A 181 2.22 22.25 6.18
N GLY A 182 2.68 23.37 6.70
CA GLY A 182 2.78 24.60 5.94
C GLY A 182 3.66 24.28 4.75
N CYS A 183 3.06 23.73 3.70
CA CYS A 183 3.41 24.17 2.38
C CYS A 183 3.00 25.65 2.35
N GLU A 184 3.87 26.54 1.87
CA GLU A 184 3.62 28.00 1.85
C GLU A 184 2.39 28.41 1.01
N CYS A 185 1.65 27.47 0.44
CA CYS A 185 0.33 27.68 -0.14
C CYS A 185 -0.74 27.70 0.96
N GLY A 186 -1.03 28.90 1.46
CA GLY A 186 -2.05 29.14 2.48
C GLY A 186 -3.48 28.89 2.00
N GLU A 187 -3.90 27.64 1.89
CA GLU A 187 -5.31 27.29 1.73
C GLU A 187 -5.95 26.80 3.04
N GLU A 188 -6.83 27.64 3.56
CA GLU A 188 -7.73 27.34 4.68
C GLU A 188 -8.93 26.51 4.21
N HIS A 189 -8.81 25.21 3.94
CA HIS A 189 -10.00 24.40 3.58
C HIS A 189 -10.03 23.01 4.24
N LEU A 190 -10.74 22.91 5.38
CA LEU A 190 -11.87 22.00 5.70
C LEU A 190 -11.88 21.56 7.19
N PRO A 191 -13.01 21.69 7.92
CA PRO A 191 -13.07 21.52 9.38
C PRO A 191 -13.66 20.16 9.84
N ASP A 192 -13.32 19.03 9.18
CA ASP A 192 -13.96 17.74 9.50
C ASP A 192 -13.09 16.48 9.19
N ILE A 193 -11.76 16.62 9.12
CA ILE A 193 -10.85 15.52 8.69
C ILE A 193 -10.12 14.87 9.89
N ASP A 194 -10.42 15.29 11.13
CA ASP A 194 -9.60 14.92 12.28
C ASP A 194 -9.98 13.56 12.87
N GLY A 195 -9.26 12.52 12.47
CA GLY A 195 -9.20 11.29 13.25
C GLY A 195 -9.08 10.02 12.43
N TRP A 196 -9.01 8.92 13.19
CA TRP A 196 -8.97 7.58 12.67
C TRP A 196 -10.23 7.22 11.88
N ARG A 197 -10.04 6.62 10.71
CA ARG A 197 -11.12 6.15 9.85
C ARG A 197 -10.96 4.67 9.62
N LEU A 198 -12.05 3.93 9.56
CA LEU A 198 -12.00 2.55 9.10
C LEU A 198 -11.49 2.51 7.65
N LEU A 199 -10.69 1.51 7.30
CA LEU A 199 -10.33 1.27 5.90
C LEU A 199 -11.57 0.99 5.06
N HIS A 200 -11.72 1.72 3.96
CA HIS A 200 -12.78 1.51 2.99
C HIS A 200 -12.22 1.24 1.59
N PHE A 201 -13.07 0.69 0.73
CA PHE A 201 -12.75 0.40 -0.65
C PHE A 201 -13.77 1.02 -1.60
N MET A 202 -13.29 1.65 -2.66
CA MET A 202 -14.08 1.90 -3.86
C MET A 202 -13.94 0.73 -4.82
N HIS A 203 -14.97 0.47 -5.64
CA HIS A 203 -14.93 -0.63 -6.60
C HIS A 203 -15.11 -0.11 -8.01
N ASP A 204 -14.15 -0.41 -8.87
CA ASP A 204 -14.21 -0.08 -10.28
C ASP A 204 -13.73 -1.27 -11.12
N ASN A 205 -14.61 -1.76 -12.00
CA ASN A 205 -14.29 -2.80 -12.98
C ASN A 205 -13.55 -4.04 -12.41
N GLY A 206 -13.89 -4.47 -11.18
CA GLY A 206 -13.28 -5.61 -10.49
C GLY A 206 -12.01 -5.29 -9.68
N VAL A 207 -11.55 -4.03 -9.66
CA VAL A 207 -10.46 -3.55 -8.81
C VAL A 207 -11.04 -3.00 -7.51
N SER A 208 -10.42 -3.35 -6.38
CA SER A 208 -10.71 -2.73 -5.08
C SER A 208 -9.71 -1.62 -4.84
N ARG A 209 -10.16 -0.39 -4.65
CA ARG A 209 -9.31 0.78 -4.40
C ARG A 209 -9.38 1.16 -2.93
N ALA A 210 -8.32 0.89 -2.19
CA ALA A 210 -8.19 1.30 -0.80
C ALA A 210 -8.21 2.83 -0.70
N THR A 211 -8.97 3.36 0.25
CA THR A 211 -9.13 4.79 0.44
C THR A 211 -9.29 5.13 1.92
N ASP A 212 -8.82 6.31 2.29
CA ASP A 212 -9.07 6.96 3.58
C ASP A 212 -10.37 7.79 3.59
N GLU A 213 -11.11 7.83 2.47
CA GLU A 213 -12.36 8.57 2.40
C GLU A 213 -13.48 7.84 3.15
N ALA A 214 -14.29 8.60 3.90
CA ALA A 214 -15.43 8.08 4.65
C ALA A 214 -16.63 7.64 3.78
N ARG A 215 -16.44 7.46 2.47
CA ARG A 215 -17.50 7.20 1.48
C ARG A 215 -17.40 5.86 0.75
N GLY A 216 -16.45 4.99 1.11
CA GLY A 216 -16.28 3.68 0.49
C GLY A 216 -17.04 2.54 1.18
N LEU A 217 -16.80 1.31 0.70
CA LEU A 217 -17.39 0.08 1.23
C LEU A 217 -16.40 -0.63 2.17
N PRO A 218 -16.86 -1.24 3.28
CA PRO A 218 -16.00 -1.93 4.24
C PRO A 218 -15.65 -3.36 3.79
N TYR A 219 -15.56 -3.61 2.49
CA TYR A 219 -15.24 -4.92 1.94
C TYR A 219 -14.54 -4.79 0.58
N VAL A 220 -13.77 -5.80 0.21
CA VAL A 220 -13.11 -5.88 -1.11
C VAL A 220 -14.08 -6.35 -2.19
N GLY A 221 -13.91 -5.80 -3.39
CA GLY A 221 -14.78 -6.03 -4.53
C GLY A 221 -14.36 -7.20 -5.41
N GLY A 222 -15.34 -7.67 -6.18
CA GLY A 222 -15.18 -8.76 -7.14
C GLY A 222 -15.37 -10.16 -6.55
N ARG A 223 -15.54 -11.14 -7.43
CA ARG A 223 -15.80 -12.53 -7.07
C ARG A 223 -14.49 -13.25 -6.74
N ARG A 224 -14.41 -13.87 -5.55
CA ARG A 224 -13.29 -14.71 -5.08
C ARG A 224 -11.92 -14.03 -5.25
N PRO A 225 -11.63 -12.94 -4.50
CA PRO A 225 -10.32 -12.29 -4.56
C PRO A 225 -9.23 -13.24 -4.02
N SER A 226 -8.47 -13.87 -4.91
CA SER A 226 -7.39 -14.80 -4.53
C SER A 226 -6.28 -14.13 -3.72
N TRP A 227 -6.08 -12.83 -3.95
CA TRP A 227 -5.10 -12.00 -3.26
C TRP A 227 -5.53 -11.58 -1.85
N MET A 228 -6.83 -11.63 -1.52
CA MET A 228 -7.37 -11.10 -0.26
C MET A 228 -6.71 -11.72 0.97
N PRO A 229 -6.60 -13.06 1.12
CA PRO A 229 -5.96 -13.65 2.30
C PRO A 229 -4.47 -13.27 2.43
N ALA A 230 -3.86 -12.79 1.35
CA ALA A 230 -2.45 -12.46 1.30
C ALA A 230 -2.16 -10.96 1.52
N LEU A 231 -3.15 -10.07 1.62
CA LEU A 231 -2.91 -8.61 1.76
C LEU A 231 -3.90 -7.89 2.67
N VAL A 232 -5.11 -8.39 2.82
CA VAL A 232 -6.19 -7.70 3.53
C VAL A 232 -6.83 -8.67 4.52
N PRO A 233 -7.16 -8.23 5.76
CA PRO A 233 -7.82 -9.10 6.72
C PRO A 233 -9.10 -9.73 6.15
N GLN A 234 -9.38 -10.97 6.54
CA GLN A 234 -10.60 -11.68 6.11
C GLN A 234 -11.89 -10.95 6.52
N ALA A 235 -11.83 -10.06 7.51
CA ALA A 235 -12.95 -9.20 7.90
C ALA A 235 -13.50 -8.35 6.74
N PHE A 236 -12.67 -8.02 5.74
CA PHE A 236 -13.09 -7.26 4.56
C PHE A 236 -13.62 -8.16 3.42
N GLU A 237 -13.80 -9.45 3.63
CA GLU A 237 -14.38 -10.33 2.61
C GLU A 237 -15.82 -9.91 2.28
N ASN A 238 -16.14 -9.78 0.99
CA ASN A 238 -17.50 -9.53 0.56
C ASN A 238 -18.38 -10.77 0.78
N ARG A 239 -19.20 -10.72 1.83
CA ARG A 239 -20.14 -11.78 2.22
C ARG A 239 -21.58 -11.53 1.78
N VAL A 240 -21.83 -10.52 0.93
CA VAL A 240 -23.19 -10.14 0.53
C VAL A 240 -23.86 -11.31 -0.21
N PRO A 241 -24.93 -11.91 0.33
CA PRO A 241 -25.61 -13.04 -0.31
C PRO A 241 -26.27 -12.62 -1.62
N GLY A 242 -26.25 -13.50 -2.63
CA GLY A 242 -27.04 -13.36 -3.86
C GLY A 242 -26.42 -12.52 -4.99
N THR A 243 -25.34 -11.77 -4.74
CA THR A 243 -24.66 -10.95 -5.76
C THR A 243 -23.32 -11.55 -6.23
N ILE A 244 -22.77 -12.53 -5.52
CA ILE A 244 -21.45 -13.13 -5.83
C ILE A 244 -21.34 -13.66 -7.26
N HIS A 245 -22.44 -14.15 -7.85
CA HIS A 245 -22.43 -14.68 -9.21
C HIS A 245 -22.49 -13.60 -10.31
N SER A 246 -23.00 -12.41 -10.01
CA SER A 246 -23.09 -11.28 -10.93
C SER A 246 -21.92 -10.29 -10.81
N LEU A 247 -21.10 -10.41 -9.77
CA LEU A 247 -19.91 -9.58 -9.61
C LEU A 247 -18.83 -9.93 -10.66
N PRO A 248 -18.09 -8.92 -11.17
CA PRO A 248 -16.91 -9.17 -12.00
C PRO A 248 -15.87 -9.98 -11.22
N ALA A 249 -14.97 -10.67 -11.92
CA ALA A 249 -13.82 -11.28 -11.28
C ALA A 249 -12.98 -10.21 -10.57
N SER A 250 -12.47 -10.51 -9.37
CA SER A 250 -11.52 -9.61 -8.73
C SER A 250 -10.24 -9.53 -9.58
N ARG A 251 -9.78 -8.31 -9.84
CA ARG A 251 -8.60 -8.03 -10.67
C ARG A 251 -7.40 -7.58 -9.85
N GLY A 252 -7.60 -7.23 -8.59
CA GLY A 252 -6.53 -6.80 -7.69
C GLY A 252 -6.94 -5.70 -6.72
N LEU A 253 -5.92 -5.20 -6.03
CA LEU A 253 -5.96 -4.10 -5.08
C LEU A 253 -5.22 -2.89 -5.68
N SER A 254 -5.77 -1.70 -5.49
CA SER A 254 -5.15 -0.43 -5.86
C SER A 254 -5.61 0.64 -4.86
N GLY A 255 -5.48 1.93 -5.17
CA GLY A 255 -5.90 3.02 -4.30
C GLY A 255 -4.72 3.76 -3.67
N GLU A 256 -4.93 4.25 -2.45
CA GLU A 256 -3.97 5.07 -1.72
C GLU A 256 -2.66 4.30 -1.51
N LEU A 257 -1.59 4.72 -2.19
CA LEU A 257 -0.30 4.02 -2.13
C LEU A 257 0.21 3.81 -0.69
N PRO A 258 0.19 4.81 0.21
CA PRO A 258 0.63 4.60 1.59
C PRO A 258 -0.17 3.49 2.31
N ILE A 259 -1.48 3.43 2.09
CA ILE A 259 -2.35 2.40 2.70
C ILE A 259 -2.01 1.02 2.14
N VAL A 260 -1.87 0.92 0.83
CA VAL A 260 -1.56 -0.33 0.13
C VAL A 260 -0.19 -0.87 0.55
N LEU A 261 0.81 -0.01 0.70
CA LEU A 261 2.13 -0.37 1.20
C LEU A 261 2.09 -0.82 2.67
N ALA A 262 1.30 -0.16 3.52
CA ALA A 262 1.09 -0.60 4.90
C ALA A 262 0.46 -2.00 4.97
N LEU A 263 -0.52 -2.29 4.11
CA LEU A 263 -1.14 -3.62 4.01
C LEU A 263 -0.11 -4.71 3.69
N MET A 264 0.86 -4.44 2.80
CA MET A 264 2.00 -5.34 2.56
C MET A 264 2.91 -5.47 3.79
N ALA A 265 3.17 -4.37 4.49
CA ALA A 265 4.07 -4.30 5.63
C ALA A 265 3.62 -5.16 6.83
N PHE A 266 2.31 -5.42 6.99
CA PHE A 266 1.80 -6.38 7.98
C PHE A 266 2.33 -7.81 7.79
N HIS A 267 2.88 -8.15 6.62
CA HIS A 267 3.53 -9.46 6.37
C HIS A 267 5.00 -9.52 6.79
N GLY A 268 5.54 -8.42 7.32
CA GLY A 268 6.85 -8.36 7.95
C GLY A 268 6.74 -8.58 9.45
N ALA A 269 7.78 -9.15 10.05
CA ALA A 269 7.87 -9.29 11.50
C ALA A 269 7.91 -7.91 12.17
N ARG A 270 7.51 -7.84 13.45
CA ARG A 270 7.56 -6.60 14.25
C ARG A 270 9.00 -6.06 14.31
N GLY A 271 9.17 -4.77 14.06
CA GLY A 271 10.47 -4.09 13.93
C GLY A 271 11.18 -4.33 12.59
N HIS A 272 10.63 -5.20 11.75
CA HIS A 272 11.20 -5.64 10.47
C HIS A 272 10.15 -5.57 9.34
N ALA A 273 9.22 -4.61 9.44
CA ALA A 273 8.13 -4.45 8.49
C ALA A 273 8.62 -4.23 7.05
N SER A 274 9.76 -3.56 6.88
CA SER A 274 10.36 -3.26 5.59
C SER A 274 10.95 -4.47 4.86
N ASP A 275 11.25 -5.59 5.55
CA ASP A 275 11.86 -6.78 4.96
C ASP A 275 10.97 -7.43 3.87
N VAL A 276 9.66 -7.16 3.89
CA VAL A 276 8.75 -7.65 2.85
C VAL A 276 9.10 -7.10 1.46
N PHE A 277 9.68 -5.91 1.38
CA PHE A 277 10.00 -5.23 0.14
C PHE A 277 11.37 -5.66 -0.41
N THR A 278 12.30 -6.07 0.45
CA THR A 278 13.63 -6.59 0.04
C THR A 278 13.53 -7.97 -0.61
N ASN A 279 12.59 -8.80 -0.18
CA ASN A 279 12.49 -10.20 -0.58
C ASN A 279 11.74 -10.44 -1.91
N ALA A 280 11.58 -9.40 -2.74
CA ALA A 280 10.85 -9.45 -4.02
C ALA A 280 9.44 -10.08 -3.91
N ARG A 281 8.80 -9.96 -2.73
CA ARG A 281 7.42 -10.40 -2.53
C ARG A 281 6.46 -9.57 -3.36
N TRP A 282 6.81 -8.32 -3.63
CA TRP A 282 6.14 -7.51 -4.63
C TRP A 282 7.03 -7.36 -5.86
N HIS A 283 6.62 -7.98 -6.97
CA HIS A 283 7.39 -7.96 -8.21
C HIS A 283 6.48 -8.01 -9.44
N ARG A 284 6.75 -7.15 -10.43
CA ARG A 284 5.93 -6.99 -11.64
C ARG A 284 4.45 -6.80 -11.31
N ASN A 285 4.17 -5.95 -10.31
CA ASN A 285 2.81 -5.68 -9.86
C ASN A 285 2.05 -6.91 -9.32
N GLN A 286 2.78 -7.97 -8.98
CA GLN A 286 2.23 -9.17 -8.36
C GLN A 286 2.72 -9.29 -6.93
N TRP A 287 1.79 -9.46 -6.02
CA TRP A 287 2.09 -9.81 -4.64
C TRP A 287 2.18 -11.33 -4.50
N ARG A 288 3.32 -11.76 -3.95
CA ARG A 288 3.66 -13.13 -3.62
C ARG A 288 3.79 -13.22 -2.11
N GLY A 289 2.64 -13.14 -1.45
CA GLY A 289 2.56 -13.30 0.00
C GLY A 289 3.11 -14.66 0.47
N PRO A 290 3.35 -14.82 1.77
CA PRO A 290 3.76 -16.12 2.31
C PRO A 290 2.73 -17.20 1.94
N PRO A 291 3.16 -18.45 1.67
CA PRO A 291 2.27 -19.55 1.27
C PRO A 291 1.15 -19.80 2.28
N ASP A 292 1.44 -19.51 3.53
CA ASP A 292 0.64 -19.72 4.73
C ASP A 292 -0.37 -18.58 4.94
N GLY A 293 -0.23 -17.47 4.19
CA GLY A 293 -1.11 -16.30 4.23
C GLY A 293 -1.06 -15.49 5.53
N GLN A 294 -0.22 -15.85 6.50
CA GLN A 294 -0.28 -15.24 7.82
C GLN A 294 0.38 -13.85 7.82
N ALA A 295 -0.43 -12.82 7.64
CA ALA A 295 -0.09 -11.47 8.08
C ALA A 295 0.03 -11.45 9.61
N HIS A 296 0.93 -10.63 10.13
CA HIS A 296 1.12 -10.40 11.56
C HIS A 296 0.14 -9.32 12.04
N TYR A 297 -1.16 -9.59 11.90
CA TYR A 297 -2.21 -8.79 12.51
C TYR A 297 -2.32 -9.10 14.01
N PRO A 298 -2.60 -8.11 14.87
CA PRO A 298 -2.81 -8.34 16.30
C PRO A 298 -3.94 -9.33 16.57
N ALA A 299 -3.75 -10.21 17.56
CA ALA A 299 -4.86 -10.93 18.18
C ALA A 299 -5.74 -9.99 19.03
N THR A 300 -6.83 -10.50 19.59
CA THR A 300 -7.81 -9.70 20.36
C THR A 300 -7.19 -8.92 21.52
N ASP A 301 -6.21 -9.51 22.20
CA ASP A 301 -5.59 -8.93 23.40
C ASP A 301 -4.19 -8.34 23.12
N ASP A 302 -3.73 -8.39 21.86
CA ASP A 302 -2.45 -7.81 21.46
C ASP A 302 -2.61 -6.29 21.26
N PRO A 303 -1.59 -5.48 21.58
CA PRO A 303 -1.65 -4.06 21.29
C PRO A 303 -1.76 -3.81 19.77
N PRO A 304 -2.36 -2.68 19.35
CA PRO A 304 -2.42 -2.31 17.95
C PRO A 304 -1.04 -2.31 17.32
N ARG A 305 -0.97 -2.66 16.04
CA ARG A 305 0.24 -2.58 15.24
C ARG A 305 0.03 -1.57 14.15
N GLY A 306 0.91 -0.60 14.01
CA GLY A 306 0.74 0.41 12.98
C GLY A 306 2.03 0.89 12.37
N PHE A 307 1.86 1.54 11.22
CA PHE A 307 2.94 2.03 10.40
C PHE A 307 2.71 3.47 10.01
N LEU A 308 3.78 4.24 9.97
CA LEU A 308 3.87 5.46 9.18
C LEU A 308 4.40 5.07 7.80
N VAL A 309 3.65 5.40 6.75
CA VAL A 309 4.11 5.19 5.38
C VAL A 309 4.23 6.54 4.69
N HIS A 310 5.42 6.82 4.20
CA HIS A 310 5.73 8.03 3.46
C HIS A 310 6.07 7.68 2.02
N VAL A 311 5.46 8.38 1.06
CA VAL A 311 5.69 8.22 -0.36
C VAL A 311 6.11 9.56 -0.95
N SER A 312 7.20 9.56 -1.71
CA SER A 312 7.71 10.72 -2.45
C SER A 312 7.80 10.42 -3.92
N LEU A 313 7.67 11.45 -4.75
CA LEU A 313 7.88 11.35 -6.19
C LEU A 313 9.36 11.07 -6.46
N ASP A 314 9.65 10.05 -7.27
CA ASP A 314 11.02 9.74 -7.70
C ASP A 314 11.33 10.54 -8.97
N LEU A 315 11.46 11.85 -8.78
CA LEU A 315 11.79 12.79 -9.83
C LEU A 315 13.30 12.87 -10.03
N VAL A 316 13.97 11.72 -10.10
CA VAL A 316 15.39 11.69 -10.50
C VAL A 316 15.44 11.56 -12.01
N PRO A 317 15.52 12.66 -12.79
CA PRO A 317 16.21 12.59 -14.06
C PRO A 317 17.70 12.46 -13.76
N GLU A 318 18.45 11.78 -14.61
CA GLU A 318 19.90 11.64 -14.45
C GLU A 318 20.65 13.00 -14.43
N ASP A 319 20.00 14.14 -14.74
CA ASP A 319 20.68 15.42 -14.99
C ASP A 319 19.99 16.74 -14.51
N ILE A 320 18.91 16.74 -13.71
CA ILE A 320 18.25 18.02 -13.30
C ILE A 320 18.63 18.42 -11.85
N PRO A 321 19.21 19.61 -11.63
CA PRO A 321 19.54 20.12 -10.30
C PRO A 321 18.31 20.29 -9.40
N ALA A 322 18.50 20.05 -8.10
CA ALA A 322 17.47 20.11 -7.05
C ALA A 322 16.69 21.45 -7.01
N GLU A 323 17.29 22.53 -7.50
CA GLU A 323 16.73 23.89 -7.52
C GLU A 323 15.63 24.12 -8.57
N HIS A 324 15.41 23.20 -9.52
CA HIS A 324 14.30 23.28 -10.47
C HIS A 324 12.97 22.71 -9.94
N PHE A 325 12.99 21.96 -8.83
CA PHE A 325 11.81 21.23 -8.35
C PHE A 325 10.93 22.02 -7.38
N SER A 326 11.43 23.14 -6.84
CA SER A 326 10.61 24.09 -6.08
C SER A 326 9.55 24.80 -6.94
N GLY A 327 9.61 24.65 -8.27
CA GLY A 327 8.72 25.29 -9.24
C GLY A 327 7.71 24.38 -9.95
N LEU A 328 7.60 23.09 -9.61
CA LEU A 328 6.55 22.23 -10.20
C LEU A 328 5.18 22.77 -9.83
N GLN A 329 4.36 23.10 -10.83
CA GLN A 329 3.02 23.61 -10.62
C GLN A 329 2.15 22.52 -9.97
N GLU A 330 1.20 22.94 -9.14
CA GLU A 330 0.24 22.09 -8.45
C GLU A 330 -0.47 21.12 -9.42
N ASP A 331 -0.79 21.59 -10.62
CA ASP A 331 -1.35 20.80 -11.72
C ASP A 331 -0.45 19.63 -12.17
N GLU A 332 0.87 19.77 -12.16
CA GLU A 332 1.79 18.68 -12.50
C GLU A 332 1.88 17.65 -11.37
N ARG A 333 1.86 18.10 -10.12
CA ARG A 333 1.78 17.21 -8.96
C ARG A 333 0.46 16.43 -8.95
N ASP A 334 -0.64 17.08 -9.32
CA ASP A 334 -1.97 16.47 -9.42
C ASP A 334 -2.10 15.50 -10.60
N ARG A 335 -1.42 15.77 -11.70
CA ARG A 335 -1.34 14.81 -12.82
C ARG A 335 -0.50 13.60 -12.46
N ILE A 336 0.66 13.80 -11.86
CA ILE A 336 1.56 12.71 -11.44
C ILE A 336 0.91 11.88 -10.32
N SER A 337 0.22 12.52 -9.38
CA SER A 337 -0.54 11.82 -8.33
C SER A 337 -1.64 10.96 -8.93
N THR A 338 -2.48 11.51 -9.82
CA THR A 338 -3.56 10.78 -10.48
C THR A 338 -3.04 9.56 -11.25
N LEU A 339 -1.90 9.70 -11.93
CA LEU A 339 -1.23 8.58 -12.61
C LEU A 339 -0.72 7.51 -11.64
N LEU A 340 -0.24 7.88 -10.45
CA LEU A 340 0.20 6.95 -9.41
C LEU A 340 -0.96 6.12 -8.83
N TRP A 341 -2.11 6.76 -8.62
CA TRP A 341 -3.34 6.13 -8.10
C TRP A 341 -3.91 5.04 -9.02
N ASP A 342 -3.89 5.29 -10.33
CA ASP A 342 -4.45 4.38 -11.34
C ASP A 342 -3.41 3.39 -11.89
N GLY A 343 -2.12 3.72 -11.76
CA GLY A 343 -1.02 2.96 -12.34
C GLY A 343 -0.60 1.73 -11.54
N VAL A 344 -0.76 1.75 -10.21
CA VAL A 344 -0.31 0.65 -9.35
C VAL A 344 -1.50 -0.26 -9.01
N LEU A 345 -1.58 -1.36 -9.77
CA LEU A 345 -2.51 -2.46 -9.50
C LEU A 345 -1.73 -3.65 -8.96
N ILE A 346 -2.04 -4.09 -7.75
CA ILE A 346 -1.48 -5.31 -7.19
C ILE A 346 -2.40 -6.48 -7.48
N GLN A 347 -1.86 -7.42 -8.23
CA GLN A 347 -2.50 -8.70 -8.53
C GLN A 347 -1.94 -9.76 -7.58
N GLY A 348 -2.75 -10.78 -7.29
CA GLY A 348 -2.26 -11.98 -6.59
C GLY A 348 -2.80 -13.24 -7.22
#